data_AF-A0A7C1APN5-F1
#
_entry.id   AF-A0A7C1APN5-F1
#
_cell.length_a   1.000
_cell.length_b   1.000
_cell.length_c   1.000
_cell.angle_alpha   90.00
_cell.angle_beta   90.00
_cell.angle_gamma   90.00
#
_symmetry.space_group_name_H-M   'P 1'
#
loop_
_entity.id
_entity.type
_entity.pdbx_description
1 polymer ?
#
loop_
_entity_poly.entity_id
_entity_poly.type
_entity_poly.pdbx_seq_one_letter_code
_entity_poly.pdbx_strand_id
1 'polypeptide(L)'
;MARSQDKTEKPTDRRKRDARREGRVAKSQEVGAALSLIGLVLTVRFLGPRAGDAIASQSARLFANADLGLEAGVANGVGNMVLVGLIPFLGLSVLLGIAGGVGQVGFSLAPKALQPKLSNLSFKRGLQKLKPSTAAWELVRSVIKLGGLFLVVWGPMQAWLPTIGAPLGLLSGIESTGSQITGIIIRAAILAVVIAGADYAVVRFRQGKELKMTKEELKKEMKDQDGDPLIKGQRRRRAAEMTRGRMLIDV
;
A
#
# COMPACT_ATOMS: atom_id res chain seq x y z
N MET A 1 28.40 19.07 26.44
CA MET A 1 27.90 18.50 25.16
C MET A 1 27.58 17.03 25.39
N ALA A 2 26.30 16.67 25.51
CA ALA A 2 25.90 15.28 25.70
C ALA A 2 26.19 14.51 24.39
N ARG A 3 27.03 13.46 24.46
CA ARG A 3 27.21 12.53 23.34
C ARG A 3 25.83 12.02 22.92
N SER A 4 25.39 12.40 21.74
CA SER A 4 24.27 11.78 21.04
C SER A 4 24.57 10.28 20.98
N GLN A 5 23.97 9.48 21.88
CA GLN A 5 24.14 8.04 21.82
C GLN A 5 23.50 7.56 20.53
N ASP A 6 24.32 7.06 19.61
CA ASP A 6 23.82 6.48 18.38
C ASP A 6 22.95 5.26 18.69
N LYS A 7 21.76 5.26 18.10
CA LYS A 7 20.79 4.16 18.19
C LYS A 7 21.31 2.96 17.42
N THR A 8 21.99 2.07 18.12
CA THR A 8 22.64 0.89 17.55
C THR A 8 21.90 -0.41 17.86
N GLU A 9 21.18 -0.46 18.99
CA GLU A 9 20.52 -1.66 19.48
C GLU A 9 19.21 -1.95 18.75
N LYS A 10 18.89 -3.25 18.61
CA LYS A 10 17.65 -3.70 17.97
C LYS A 10 16.44 -3.36 18.88
N PRO A 11 15.29 -2.97 18.30
CA PRO A 11 14.08 -2.75 19.08
C PRO A 11 13.57 -4.03 19.75
N THR A 12 13.17 -3.91 21.02
CA THR A 12 12.43 -4.95 21.73
C THR A 12 11.04 -5.17 21.11
N ASP A 13 10.41 -6.30 21.44
CA ASP A 13 9.04 -6.57 20.95
C ASP A 13 7.99 -5.65 21.57
N ARG A 14 8.25 -5.13 22.77
CA ARG A 14 7.43 -4.07 23.38
C ARG A 14 7.50 -2.78 22.55
N ARG A 15 8.69 -2.27 22.24
CA ARG A 15 8.91 -1.10 21.37
C ARG A 15 8.18 -1.24 20.03
N LYS A 16 8.23 -2.42 19.39
CA LYS A 16 7.52 -2.69 18.13
C LYS A 16 6.00 -2.66 18.30
N ARG A 17 5.47 -3.25 19.38
CA ARG A 17 4.03 -3.26 19.69
C ARG A 17 3.51 -1.87 20.00
N ASP A 18 4.25 -1.08 20.77
CA ASP A 18 3.88 0.28 21.13
C ASP A 18 3.89 1.20 19.89
N ALA A 19 4.91 1.07 19.03
CA ALA A 19 4.92 1.77 17.74
C ALA A 19 3.68 1.43 16.88
N ARG A 20 3.28 0.16 16.81
CA ARG A 20 2.05 -0.26 16.11
C ARG A 20 0.79 0.34 16.74
N ARG A 21 0.66 0.32 18.06
CA ARG A 21 -0.49 0.90 18.80
C ARG A 21 -0.65 2.40 18.58
N GLU A 22 0.46 3.09 18.34
CA GLU A 22 0.48 4.51 18.00
C GLU A 22 0.24 4.80 16.50
N GLY A 23 0.08 3.77 15.68
CA GLY A 23 -0.11 3.89 14.23
C GLY A 23 1.19 4.07 13.44
N ARG A 24 2.36 3.90 14.08
CA ARG A 24 3.68 3.97 13.41
C ARG A 24 3.98 2.63 12.74
N VAL A 25 3.42 2.45 11.54
CA VAL A 25 3.54 1.22 10.74
C VAL A 25 4.21 1.51 9.40
N ALA A 26 4.98 0.54 8.90
CA ALA A 26 5.60 0.63 7.58
C ALA A 26 4.51 0.40 6.53
N LYS A 27 4.05 1.48 5.90
CA LYS A 27 3.05 1.43 4.83
C LYS A 27 3.59 2.18 3.62
N SER A 28 3.81 1.46 2.53
CA SER A 28 4.11 2.04 1.23
C SER A 28 2.82 2.43 0.53
N GLN A 29 2.80 3.64 -0.04
CA GLN A 29 1.69 4.09 -0.87
C GLN A 29 1.73 3.48 -2.28
N GLU A 30 2.93 3.11 -2.77
CA GLU A 30 3.11 2.53 -4.11
C GLU A 30 2.50 1.12 -4.21
N VAL A 31 2.51 0.36 -3.11
CA VAL A 31 1.85 -0.95 -3.07
C VAL A 31 0.35 -0.83 -3.35
N GLY A 32 -0.30 0.23 -2.87
CA GLY A 32 -1.70 0.49 -3.18
C GLY A 32 -1.90 0.75 -4.68
N ALA A 33 -1.07 1.62 -5.27
CA ALA A 33 -1.14 1.91 -6.70
C ALA A 33 -0.88 0.66 -7.57
N ALA A 34 0.10 -0.16 -7.23
CA ALA A 34 0.41 -1.40 -7.93
C ALA A 34 -0.76 -2.40 -7.87
N LEU A 35 -1.38 -2.55 -6.70
CA LEU A 35 -2.54 -3.45 -6.53
C LEU A 35 -3.77 -2.96 -7.27
N SER A 36 -4.02 -1.65 -7.32
CA SER A 36 -5.09 -1.08 -8.16
C SER A 36 -4.85 -1.38 -9.66
N LEU A 37 -3.61 -1.27 -10.13
CA LEU A 37 -3.26 -1.62 -11.52
C LEU A 37 -3.40 -3.11 -11.79
N ILE A 38 -3.05 -3.99 -10.84
CA ILE A 38 -3.33 -5.43 -10.95
C ILE A 38 -4.84 -5.67 -11.04
N GLY A 39 -5.64 -5.01 -10.20
CA GLY A 39 -7.09 -5.08 -10.26
C GLY A 39 -7.64 -4.66 -11.63
N LEU A 40 -7.08 -3.59 -12.21
CA LEU A 40 -7.42 -3.16 -13.57
C LEU A 40 -7.07 -4.24 -14.60
N VAL A 41 -5.85 -4.79 -14.56
CA VAL A 41 -5.42 -5.87 -15.47
C VAL A 41 -6.35 -7.07 -15.40
N LEU A 42 -6.67 -7.54 -14.20
CA LEU A 42 -7.55 -8.69 -14.00
C LEU A 42 -8.96 -8.40 -14.53
N THR A 43 -9.49 -7.21 -14.24
CA THR A 43 -10.83 -6.81 -14.72
C THR A 43 -10.85 -6.76 -16.25
N VAL A 44 -9.89 -6.07 -16.88
CA VAL A 44 -9.80 -5.99 -18.35
C VAL A 44 -9.61 -7.37 -18.96
N ARG A 45 -8.76 -8.22 -18.39
CA ARG A 45 -8.47 -9.56 -18.95
C ARG A 45 -9.66 -10.51 -18.88
N PHE A 46 -10.39 -10.53 -17.77
CA PHE A 46 -11.45 -11.52 -17.53
C PHE A 46 -12.86 -11.02 -17.84
N LEU A 47 -13.11 -9.71 -17.70
CA LEU A 47 -14.42 -9.10 -17.90
C LEU A 47 -14.45 -8.20 -19.16
N GLY A 48 -13.30 -7.73 -19.63
CA GLY A 48 -13.20 -6.92 -20.85
C GLY A 48 -13.86 -7.55 -22.08
N PRO A 49 -13.64 -8.85 -22.40
CA PRO A 49 -14.31 -9.49 -23.52
C PRO A 49 -15.84 -9.46 -23.41
N ARG A 50 -16.38 -9.79 -22.22
CA ARG A 50 -17.84 -9.74 -21.97
C ARG A 50 -18.40 -8.33 -22.07
N ALA A 51 -17.66 -7.34 -21.59
CA ALA A 51 -18.04 -5.93 -21.74
C ALA A 51 -18.01 -5.51 -23.22
N GLY A 52 -17.03 -5.98 -23.99
CA GLY A 52 -16.95 -5.79 -25.44
C GLY A 52 -18.15 -6.38 -26.18
N ASP A 53 -18.50 -7.64 -25.90
CA ASP A 53 -19.66 -8.32 -26.49
C ASP A 53 -20.98 -7.63 -26.13
N ALA A 54 -21.10 -7.17 -24.87
CA ALA A 54 -22.24 -6.40 -24.41
C ALA A 54 -22.38 -5.08 -25.18
N ILE A 55 -21.28 -4.35 -25.39
CA ILE A 55 -21.29 -3.11 -26.17
C ILE A 55 -21.64 -3.40 -27.62
N ALA A 56 -20.98 -4.39 -28.25
CA ALA A 56 -21.22 -4.74 -29.65
C ALA A 56 -22.67 -5.14 -29.91
N SER A 57 -23.24 -6.00 -29.04
CA SER A 57 -24.64 -6.45 -29.16
C SER A 57 -25.64 -5.32 -28.91
N GLN A 58 -25.38 -4.41 -27.97
CA GLN A 58 -26.24 -3.25 -27.73
C GLN A 58 -26.14 -2.24 -28.86
N SER A 59 -24.94 -1.95 -29.37
CA SER A 59 -24.77 -1.11 -30.55
C SER A 59 -25.51 -1.67 -31.76
N ALA A 60 -25.39 -2.99 -32.03
CA ALA A 60 -26.13 -3.63 -33.11
C ALA A 60 -27.66 -3.49 -32.96
N ARG A 61 -28.19 -3.64 -31.74
CA ARG A 61 -29.62 -3.44 -31.45
C ARG A 61 -30.07 -1.99 -31.62
N LEU A 62 -29.25 -1.02 -31.21
CA LEU A 62 -29.54 0.41 -31.37
C LEU A 62 -29.58 0.80 -32.85
N PHE A 63 -28.62 0.33 -33.65
CA PHE A 63 -28.61 0.60 -35.10
C PHE A 63 -29.75 -0.11 -35.83
N ALA A 64 -30.13 -1.32 -35.40
CA ALA A 64 -31.23 -2.06 -36.01
C ALA A 64 -32.62 -1.49 -35.67
N ASN A 65 -32.78 -0.80 -34.55
CA ASN A 65 -34.06 -0.28 -34.06
C ASN A 65 -34.06 1.24 -33.91
N ALA A 66 -33.39 1.96 -34.82
CA ALA A 66 -33.15 3.40 -34.72
C ALA A 66 -34.42 4.26 -34.51
N ASP A 67 -35.60 3.75 -34.90
CA ASP A 67 -36.90 4.43 -34.76
C ASP A 67 -37.62 4.17 -33.42
N LEU A 68 -37.17 3.21 -32.59
CA LEU A 68 -37.87 2.81 -31.35
C LEU A 68 -37.04 3.13 -30.11
N GLY A 69 -37.31 4.31 -29.51
CA GLY A 69 -36.97 4.60 -28.11
C GLY A 69 -35.49 4.51 -27.75
N LEU A 70 -34.66 5.35 -28.39
CA LEU A 70 -33.21 5.43 -28.18
C LEU A 70 -32.83 5.54 -26.69
N GLU A 71 -33.62 6.26 -25.89
CA GLU A 71 -33.35 6.51 -24.46
C GLU A 71 -33.31 5.23 -23.63
N ALA A 72 -34.27 4.32 -23.81
CA ALA A 72 -34.32 3.07 -23.06
C ALA A 72 -33.20 2.10 -23.48
N GLY A 73 -32.85 2.07 -24.77
CA GLY A 73 -31.73 1.27 -25.27
C GLY A 73 -30.38 1.76 -24.75
N VAL A 74 -30.16 3.08 -24.75
CA VAL A 74 -28.94 3.69 -24.21
C VAL A 74 -28.84 3.50 -22.69
N ALA A 75 -29.94 3.71 -21.95
CA ALA A 75 -29.95 3.50 -20.50
C ALA A 75 -29.62 2.06 -20.11
N ASN A 76 -30.19 1.07 -20.81
CA ASN A 76 -29.87 -0.34 -20.59
C ASN A 76 -28.43 -0.69 -20.97
N GLY A 77 -27.91 -0.12 -22.06
CA GLY A 77 -26.52 -0.30 -22.48
C GLY A 77 -25.51 0.23 -21.46
N VAL A 78 -25.72 1.47 -20.99
CA VAL A 78 -24.89 2.09 -19.95
C VAL A 78 -25.01 1.33 -18.63
N GLY A 79 -26.24 0.94 -18.23
CA GLY A 79 -26.47 0.15 -17.02
C GLY A 79 -25.70 -1.17 -17.04
N ASN A 80 -25.73 -1.90 -18.17
CA ASN A 80 -24.99 -3.15 -18.31
C ASN A 80 -23.46 -2.93 -18.29
N MET A 81 -22.96 -1.84 -18.89
CA MET A 81 -21.54 -1.50 -18.87
C MET A 81 -21.05 -1.19 -17.44
N VAL A 82 -21.88 -0.51 -16.64
CA VAL A 82 -21.59 -0.26 -15.22
C VAL A 82 -21.59 -1.57 -14.43
N LEU A 83 -22.59 -2.42 -14.62
CA LEU A 83 -22.74 -3.68 -13.89
C LEU A 83 -21.64 -4.70 -14.21
N VAL A 84 -21.23 -4.82 -15.47
CA VAL A 84 -20.25 -5.83 -15.93
C VAL A 84 -18.82 -5.30 -15.98
N GLY A 85 -18.63 -3.98 -16.10
CA GLY A 85 -17.30 -3.36 -16.18
C GLY A 85 -16.91 -2.65 -14.89
N LEU A 86 -17.63 -1.57 -14.56
CA LEU A 86 -17.21 -0.63 -13.52
C LEU A 86 -17.34 -1.21 -12.10
N ILE A 87 -18.47 -1.85 -11.77
CA ILE A 87 -18.70 -2.40 -10.43
C ILE A 87 -17.67 -3.49 -10.09
N PRO A 88 -17.40 -4.48 -10.97
CA PRO A 88 -16.38 -5.48 -10.69
C PRO A 88 -14.98 -4.89 -10.56
N PHE A 89 -14.63 -3.89 -11.39
CA PHE A 89 -13.35 -3.18 -11.28
C PHE A 89 -13.20 -2.47 -9.93
N LEU A 90 -14.21 -1.70 -9.52
CA LEU A 90 -14.20 -1.01 -8.23
C LEU A 90 -14.18 -2.01 -7.08
N GLY A 91 -15.00 -3.06 -7.14
CA GLY A 91 -15.04 -4.13 -6.15
C GLY A 91 -13.69 -4.82 -5.98
N LEU A 92 -13.05 -5.21 -7.09
CA LEU A 92 -11.73 -5.83 -7.08
C LEU A 92 -10.64 -4.86 -6.61
N SER A 93 -10.70 -3.59 -7.01
CA SER A 93 -9.76 -2.56 -6.57
C SER A 93 -9.86 -2.29 -5.07
N VAL A 94 -11.07 -2.24 -4.51
CA VAL A 94 -11.30 -2.12 -3.06
C VAL A 94 -10.77 -3.36 -2.34
N LEU A 95 -11.11 -4.56 -2.83
CA LEU A 95 -10.63 -5.83 -2.27
C LEU A 95 -9.10 -5.90 -2.23
N LEU A 96 -8.44 -5.62 -3.35
CA LEU A 96 -6.98 -5.63 -3.45
C LEU A 96 -6.36 -4.49 -2.64
N GLY A 97 -6.98 -3.32 -2.57
CA GLY A 97 -6.52 -2.21 -1.74
C GLY A 97 -6.55 -2.56 -0.25
N ILE A 98 -7.64 -3.19 0.22
CA ILE A 98 -7.76 -3.69 1.60
C ILE A 98 -6.73 -4.81 1.84
N ALA A 99 -6.65 -5.81 0.95
CA ALA A 99 -5.71 -6.91 1.06
C ALA A 99 -4.26 -6.42 1.07
N GLY A 100 -3.93 -5.40 0.28
CA GLY A 100 -2.62 -4.75 0.27
C GLY A 100 -2.31 -3.97 1.54
N GLY A 101 -3.29 -3.25 2.07
CA GLY A 101 -3.16 -2.54 3.34
C GLY A 101 -2.93 -3.52 4.50
N VAL A 102 -3.75 -4.56 4.59
CA VAL A 102 -3.67 -5.61 5.60
C VAL A 102 -2.40 -6.44 5.41
N GLY A 103 -2.02 -6.78 4.18
CA GLY A 103 -0.80 -7.56 3.89
C GLY A 103 0.48 -6.82 4.28
N GLN A 104 0.52 -5.49 4.13
CA GLN A 104 1.69 -4.69 4.52
C GLN A 104 1.85 -4.53 6.04
N VAL A 105 0.75 -4.33 6.75
CA VAL A 105 0.76 -3.87 8.15
C VAL A 105 0.31 -4.96 9.14
N GLY A 106 -0.44 -5.94 8.65
CA GLY A 106 -1.30 -6.81 9.45
C GLY A 106 -2.57 -6.08 9.90
N PHE A 107 -3.48 -6.83 10.53
CA PHE A 107 -4.63 -6.22 11.20
C PHE A 107 -4.14 -5.48 12.46
N SER A 108 -4.12 -4.15 12.43
CA SER A 108 -3.63 -3.31 13.53
C SER A 108 -4.58 -2.15 13.79
N LEU A 109 -5.43 -2.29 14.81
CA LEU A 109 -6.22 -1.19 15.33
C LEU A 109 -5.34 -0.27 16.17
N ALA A 110 -5.23 1.00 15.78
CA ALA A 110 -4.46 2.02 16.49
C ALA A 110 -5.39 3.15 16.96
N PRO A 111 -6.15 2.97 18.05
CA PRO A 111 -7.11 3.99 18.54
C PRO A 111 -6.43 5.33 18.85
N LYS A 112 -5.17 5.29 19.31
CA LYS A 112 -4.35 6.49 19.58
C LYS A 112 -4.00 7.29 18.31
N ALA A 113 -4.08 6.68 17.13
CA ALA A 113 -3.88 7.37 15.86
C ALA A 113 -5.13 8.15 15.41
N LEU A 114 -6.33 7.75 15.87
CA LEU A 114 -7.60 8.43 15.59
C LEU A 114 -7.80 9.70 16.42
N GLN A 115 -7.04 9.88 17.50
CA GLN A 115 -7.13 11.08 18.32
C GLN A 115 -6.62 12.31 17.55
N PRO A 116 -7.40 13.41 17.48
CA PRO A 116 -6.96 14.62 16.81
C PRO A 116 -5.77 15.22 17.56
N LYS A 117 -4.60 15.18 16.93
CA LYS A 117 -3.38 15.79 17.47
C LYS A 117 -3.27 17.20 16.91
N LEU A 118 -3.48 18.24 17.73
CA LEU A 118 -3.28 19.65 17.34
C LEU A 118 -1.90 19.91 16.72
N SER A 119 -0.92 19.11 17.12
CA SER A 119 0.42 19.13 16.55
C SER A 119 0.48 18.83 15.03
N ASN A 120 -0.52 18.15 14.45
CA ASN A 120 -0.63 17.91 13.01
C ASN A 120 -1.08 19.15 12.22
N LEU A 121 -1.74 20.13 12.87
CA LEU A 121 -2.19 21.39 12.27
C LEU A 121 -1.11 22.49 12.32
N SER A 122 0.06 22.21 12.88
CA SER A 122 1.12 23.21 13.00
C SER A 122 1.77 23.54 11.64
N PHE A 123 1.67 24.79 11.22
CA PHE A 123 2.29 25.32 9.99
C PHE A 123 3.81 25.04 9.94
N LYS A 124 4.49 25.18 11.08
CA LYS A 124 5.93 24.90 11.23
C LYS A 124 6.31 23.46 10.84
N ARG A 125 5.49 22.46 11.18
CA ARG A 125 5.74 21.07 10.75
C ARG A 125 5.47 20.87 9.27
N GLY A 126 4.50 21.58 8.70
CA GLY A 126 4.27 21.64 7.25
C GLY A 126 5.52 22.12 6.51
N LEU A 127 6.10 23.25 6.92
CA LEU A 127 7.37 23.75 6.35
C LEU A 127 8.54 22.80 6.56
N GLN A 128 8.61 22.08 7.68
CA GLN A 128 9.67 21.08 7.89
C GLN A 128 9.57 19.88 6.93
N LYS A 129 8.39 19.58 6.36
CA LYS A 129 8.25 18.57 5.30
C LYS A 129 8.79 19.09 3.96
N LEU A 130 8.72 20.39 3.71
CA LEU A 130 9.26 21.07 2.52
C LEU A 130 10.78 21.29 2.58
N LYS A 131 11.50 20.59 3.47
CA LYS A 131 12.96 20.68 3.50
C LYS A 131 13.54 20.26 2.15
N PRO A 132 14.54 21.00 1.62
CA PRO A 132 15.11 20.72 0.30
C PRO A 132 15.55 19.28 0.11
N SER A 133 16.11 18.63 1.14
CA SER A 133 16.55 17.23 1.07
C SER A 133 15.40 16.23 0.92
N THR A 134 14.28 16.44 1.62
CA THR A 134 13.09 15.59 1.50
C THR A 134 12.40 15.81 0.16
N ALA A 135 12.23 17.07 -0.24
CA ALA A 135 11.61 17.44 -1.51
C ALA A 135 12.43 16.95 -2.71
N ALA A 136 13.77 17.11 -2.69
CA ALA A 136 14.65 16.60 -3.74
C ALA A 136 14.55 15.08 -3.90
N TRP A 137 14.46 14.34 -2.78
CA TRP A 137 14.27 12.89 -2.83
C TRP A 137 12.93 12.48 -3.46
N GLU A 138 11.85 13.19 -3.12
CA GLU A 138 10.54 12.96 -3.74
C GLU A 138 10.52 13.29 -5.23
N LEU A 139 11.22 14.35 -5.65
CA LEU A 139 11.39 14.70 -7.06
C LEU A 139 12.14 13.62 -7.83
N VAL A 140 13.32 13.20 -7.36
CA VAL A 140 14.11 12.13 -7.98
C VAL A 140 13.27 10.87 -8.15
N ARG A 141 12.55 10.49 -7.11
CA ARG A 141 11.69 9.31 -7.14
C ARG A 141 10.54 9.46 -8.15
N SER A 142 9.96 10.64 -8.27
CA SER A 142 8.90 10.92 -9.24
C SER A 142 9.42 10.89 -10.67
N VAL A 143 10.61 11.43 -10.92
CA VAL A 143 11.29 11.38 -12.22
C VAL A 143 11.61 9.94 -12.61
N ILE A 144 12.11 9.11 -11.70
CA ILE A 144 12.35 7.67 -11.96
C ILE A 144 11.06 6.96 -12.33
N LYS A 145 9.96 7.23 -11.61
CA LYS A 145 8.65 6.62 -11.91
C LYS A 145 8.13 7.02 -13.29
N LEU A 146 8.19 8.31 -13.61
CA LEU A 146 7.78 8.83 -14.91
C LEU A 146 8.66 8.33 -16.05
N GLY A 147 9.98 8.31 -15.86
CA GLY A 147 10.93 7.78 -16.82
C GLY A 147 10.74 6.28 -17.07
N GLY A 148 10.51 5.50 -16.01
CA GLY A 148 10.17 4.08 -16.13
C GLY A 148 8.88 3.86 -16.91
N LEU A 149 7.84 4.65 -16.62
CA LEU A 149 6.56 4.58 -17.32
C LEU A 149 6.74 4.95 -18.81
N PHE A 150 7.49 6.00 -19.09
CA PHE A 150 7.83 6.42 -20.44
C PHE A 150 8.50 5.29 -21.22
N LEU A 151 9.54 4.65 -20.66
CA LEU A 151 10.24 3.54 -21.32
C LEU A 151 9.31 2.36 -21.63
N VAL A 152 8.40 2.04 -20.72
CA VAL A 152 7.45 0.95 -20.87
C VAL A 152 6.39 1.23 -21.93
N VAL A 153 5.95 2.48 -22.04
CA VAL A 153 4.88 2.90 -22.98
C VAL A 153 5.44 3.20 -24.36
N TRP A 154 6.65 3.77 -24.45
CA TRP A 154 7.22 4.31 -25.67
C TRP A 154 7.34 3.29 -26.80
N GLY A 155 7.96 2.13 -26.54
CA GLY A 155 8.15 1.08 -27.55
C GLY A 155 6.83 0.57 -28.14
N PRO A 156 5.87 0.13 -27.30
CA PRO A 156 4.54 -0.28 -27.76
C PRO A 156 3.80 0.81 -28.53
N MET A 157 3.90 2.07 -28.07
CA MET A 157 3.27 3.20 -28.75
C MET A 157 3.85 3.45 -30.15
N GLN A 158 5.18 3.38 -30.29
CA GLN A 158 5.86 3.49 -31.58
C GLN A 158 5.49 2.35 -32.54
N ALA A 159 5.33 1.13 -32.04
CA ALA A 159 4.86 0.00 -32.84
C ALA A 159 3.38 0.12 -33.23
N TRP A 160 2.58 0.80 -32.40
CA TRP A 160 1.14 0.95 -32.62
C TRP A 160 0.80 2.11 -33.58
N LEU A 161 1.55 3.21 -33.54
CA LEU A 161 1.34 4.40 -34.38
C LEU A 161 1.09 4.11 -35.88
N PRO A 162 1.88 3.25 -36.57
CA PRO A 162 1.66 2.96 -37.98
C PRO A 162 0.35 2.22 -38.28
N THR A 163 -0.25 1.56 -37.29
CA THR A 163 -1.53 0.87 -37.44
C THR A 163 -2.73 1.81 -37.32
N ILE A 164 -2.51 3.02 -36.77
CA ILE A 164 -3.54 4.06 -36.65
C ILE A 164 -3.78 4.65 -38.04
N GLY A 165 -4.98 4.41 -38.60
CA GLY A 165 -5.33 4.84 -39.96
C GLY A 165 -5.03 3.81 -41.05
N ALA A 166 -4.48 2.64 -40.69
CA ALA A 166 -4.41 1.52 -41.62
C ALA A 166 -5.84 1.07 -41.99
N PRO A 167 -6.09 0.60 -43.24
CA PRO A 167 -7.40 0.11 -43.68
C PRO A 167 -7.68 -1.29 -43.09
N LEU A 168 -7.66 -1.38 -41.76
CA LEU A 168 -8.08 -2.55 -41.01
C LEU A 168 -9.61 -2.56 -40.95
N GLY A 169 -10.22 -3.73 -41.11
CA GLY A 169 -11.65 -3.90 -40.83
C GLY A 169 -11.97 -3.50 -39.38
N LEU A 170 -13.18 -2.98 -39.13
CA LEU A 170 -13.58 -2.41 -37.84
C LEU A 170 -13.28 -3.35 -36.65
N LEU A 171 -13.63 -4.63 -36.77
CA LEU A 171 -13.39 -5.64 -35.73
C LEU A 171 -11.90 -5.85 -35.47
N SER A 172 -11.10 -6.05 -36.52
CA SER A 172 -9.64 -6.21 -36.41
C SER A 172 -8.96 -4.98 -35.82
N GLY A 173 -9.46 -3.77 -36.14
CA GLY A 173 -9.00 -2.53 -35.56
C GLY A 173 -9.27 -2.42 -34.05
N ILE A 174 -10.47 -2.83 -33.61
CA ILE A 174 -10.86 -2.86 -32.19
C ILE A 174 -10.02 -3.90 -31.43
N GLU A 175 -9.85 -5.10 -31.97
CA GLU A 175 -9.05 -6.16 -31.34
C GLU A 175 -7.57 -5.76 -31.21
N SER A 176 -6.99 -5.23 -32.30
CA SER A 176 -5.62 -4.73 -32.30
C SER A 176 -5.43 -3.64 -31.24
N THR A 177 -6.31 -2.62 -31.25
CA THR A 177 -6.29 -1.53 -30.26
C THR A 177 -6.44 -2.04 -28.84
N GLY A 178 -7.42 -2.92 -28.59
CA GLY A 178 -7.65 -3.51 -27.27
C GLY A 178 -6.46 -4.30 -26.76
N SER A 179 -5.80 -5.08 -27.63
CA SER A 179 -4.60 -5.83 -27.29
C SER A 179 -3.42 -4.92 -26.93
N GLN A 180 -3.23 -3.82 -27.67
CA GLN A 180 -2.16 -2.86 -27.40
C GLN A 180 -2.38 -2.12 -26.08
N ILE A 181 -3.59 -1.62 -25.85
CA ILE A 181 -3.96 -0.97 -24.58
C ILE A 181 -3.77 -1.93 -23.42
N THR A 182 -4.26 -3.17 -23.53
CA THR A 182 -4.10 -4.19 -22.48
C THR A 182 -2.62 -4.50 -22.24
N GLY A 183 -1.81 -4.62 -23.30
CA GLY A 183 -0.37 -4.82 -23.20
C GLY A 183 0.35 -3.68 -22.49
N ILE A 184 -0.02 -2.43 -22.76
CA ILE A 184 0.52 -1.25 -22.06
C ILE A 184 0.14 -1.28 -20.58
N ILE A 185 -1.13 -1.55 -20.26
CA ILE A 185 -1.60 -1.64 -18.86
C ILE A 185 -0.87 -2.74 -18.10
N ILE A 186 -0.65 -3.91 -18.71
CA ILE A 186 0.09 -5.03 -18.09
C ILE A 186 1.54 -4.61 -17.79
N ARG A 187 2.24 -4.01 -18.76
CA ARG A 187 3.63 -3.59 -18.53
C ARG A 187 3.72 -2.48 -17.48
N ALA A 188 2.76 -1.54 -17.46
CA ALA A 188 2.67 -0.51 -16.44
C ALA A 188 2.41 -1.12 -15.04
N ALA A 189 1.56 -2.15 -14.95
CA ALA A 189 1.32 -2.88 -13.71
C ALA A 189 2.59 -3.60 -13.22
N ILE A 190 3.33 -4.25 -14.12
CA ILE A 190 4.62 -4.89 -13.78
C ILE A 190 5.61 -3.86 -13.22
N LEU A 191 5.77 -2.73 -13.91
CA LEU A 191 6.62 -1.63 -13.44
C LEU A 191 6.18 -1.12 -12.06
N ALA A 192 4.87 -0.92 -11.86
CA ALA A 192 4.32 -0.48 -10.59
C ALA A 192 4.61 -1.48 -9.47
N VAL A 193 4.53 -2.80 -9.73
CA VAL A 193 4.89 -3.84 -8.76
C VAL A 193 6.38 -3.78 -8.40
N VAL A 194 7.26 -3.57 -9.37
CA VAL A 194 8.71 -3.42 -9.12
C VAL A 194 8.99 -2.19 -8.25
N ILE A 195 8.40 -1.04 -8.59
CA ILE A 195 8.52 0.19 -7.82
C ILE A 195 7.95 0.02 -6.41
N ALA A 196 6.81 -0.63 -6.28
CA ALA A 196 6.17 -0.90 -5.00
C ALA A 196 7.01 -1.81 -4.11
N GLY A 197 7.63 -2.85 -4.67
CA GLY A 197 8.55 -3.73 -3.95
C GLY A 197 9.77 -2.96 -3.44
N ALA A 198 10.40 -2.15 -4.29
CA ALA A 198 11.54 -1.32 -3.92
C ALA A 198 11.18 -0.31 -2.82
N ASP A 199 10.05 0.39 -2.97
CA ASP A 199 9.59 1.35 -1.96
C ASP A 199 9.24 0.66 -0.64
N TYR A 200 8.54 -0.47 -0.69
CA TYR A 200 8.22 -1.23 0.51
C TYR A 200 9.48 -1.63 1.28
N ALA A 201 10.52 -2.10 0.58
CA ALA A 201 11.80 -2.43 1.19
C ALA A 201 12.46 -1.21 1.86
N VAL A 202 12.46 -0.04 1.20
CA VAL A 202 13.00 1.21 1.75
C VAL A 202 12.21 1.67 2.97
N VAL A 203 10.88 1.64 2.91
CA VAL A 203 9.99 2.01 4.02
C VAL A 203 10.20 1.08 5.21
N ARG A 204 10.29 -0.23 4.96
CA ARG A 204 10.55 -1.24 6.00
C ARG A 204 11.90 -1.03 6.67
N PHE A 205 12.93 -0.74 5.88
CA PHE A 205 14.28 -0.45 6.37
C PHE A 205 14.35 0.84 7.19
N ARG A 206 13.73 1.93 6.71
CA ARG A 206 13.66 3.21 7.43
C ARG A 206 12.93 3.05 8.77
N GLN A 207 11.78 2.37 8.78
CA GLN A 207 11.08 2.06 10.03
C GLN A 207 11.97 1.26 11.00
N GLY A 208 12.68 0.24 10.50
CA GLY A 208 13.60 -0.55 11.32
C GLY A 208 14.70 0.31 11.96
N LYS A 209 15.25 1.27 11.22
CA LYS A 209 16.22 2.25 11.73
C LYS A 209 15.63 3.20 12.76
N GLU A 210 14.43 3.72 12.54
CA GLU A 210 13.75 4.63 13.46
C GLU A 210 13.42 3.98 14.81
N LEU A 211 13.10 2.67 14.78
CA LEU A 211 12.79 1.90 15.97
C LEU A 211 14.03 1.48 16.78
N LYS A 212 15.24 1.62 16.25
CA LYS A 212 16.46 1.30 17.00
C LYS A 212 16.54 2.06 18.31
N MET A 213 17.23 1.45 19.27
CA MET A 213 17.34 1.92 20.64
C MET A 213 18.79 2.24 21.00
N THR A 214 18.99 3.13 21.95
CA THR A 214 20.29 3.26 22.61
C THR A 214 20.45 2.17 23.67
N LYS A 215 21.69 1.92 24.11
CA LYS A 215 21.97 0.98 25.20
C LYS A 215 21.25 1.35 26.49
N GLU A 216 21.14 2.65 26.77
CA GLU A 216 20.40 3.16 27.94
C GLU A 216 18.90 2.94 27.80
N GLU A 217 18.31 3.23 26.64
CA GLU A 217 16.89 2.98 26.38
C GLU A 217 16.56 1.49 26.55
N LEU A 218 17.41 0.60 26.02
CA LEU A 218 17.23 -0.84 26.14
C LEU A 218 17.29 -1.30 27.60
N LYS A 219 18.31 -0.85 28.35
CA LYS A 219 18.46 -1.20 29.78
C LYS A 219 17.28 -0.73 30.60
N LYS A 220 16.75 0.47 30.32
CA LYS A 220 15.57 1.01 30.97
C LYS A 220 14.32 0.19 30.64
N GLU A 221 14.12 -0.18 29.37
CA GLU A 221 12.95 -0.97 28.96
C GLU A 221 12.97 -2.38 29.56
N MET A 222 14.15 -3.01 29.68
CA MET A 222 14.31 -4.29 30.38
C MET A 222 14.01 -4.17 31.87
N LYS A 223 14.47 -3.09 32.52
CA LYS A 223 14.17 -2.82 33.94
C LYS A 223 12.67 -2.57 34.16
N ASP A 224 11.99 -1.90 33.23
CA ASP A 224 10.55 -1.65 33.30
C ASP A 224 9.70 -2.90 32.99
N GLN A 225 10.23 -3.89 32.26
CA GLN A 225 9.55 -5.16 31.98
C GLN A 225 9.80 -6.23 33.05
N ASP A 226 11.06 -6.49 33.37
CA ASP A 226 11.48 -7.59 34.24
C ASP A 226 11.64 -7.17 35.71
N GLY A 227 11.50 -5.88 36.00
CA GLY A 227 11.83 -5.26 37.27
C GLY A 227 13.34 -5.06 37.43
N ASP A 228 13.75 -4.26 38.42
CA ASP A 228 15.17 -4.15 38.75
C ASP A 228 15.69 -5.52 39.22
N PRO A 229 16.70 -6.12 38.56
CA PRO A 229 17.25 -7.41 38.97
C PRO A 229 17.77 -7.39 40.42
N LEU A 230 18.23 -6.25 40.93
CA LEU A 230 18.61 -6.09 42.33
C LEU A 230 17.40 -6.23 43.26
N ILE A 231 16.25 -5.64 42.89
CA ILE A 231 15.01 -5.75 43.68
C ILE A 231 14.39 -7.15 43.55
N LYS A 232 14.46 -7.77 42.37
CA LYS A 232 14.03 -9.18 42.17
C LYS A 232 14.88 -10.13 43.01
N GLY A 233 16.20 -9.91 43.07
CA GLY A 233 17.13 -10.64 43.93
C GLY A 233 16.85 -10.44 45.42
N GLN A 234 16.61 -9.20 45.85
CA GLN A 234 16.24 -8.88 47.24
C GLN A 234 14.90 -9.52 47.64
N ARG A 235 13.87 -9.47 46.78
CA ARG A 235 12.60 -10.18 47.02
C ARG A 235 12.82 -11.69 47.19
N ARG A 236 13.66 -12.30 46.34
CA ARG A 236 13.96 -13.73 46.43
C ARG A 236 14.72 -14.10 47.71
N ARG A 237 15.67 -13.26 48.15
CA ARG A 237 16.39 -13.45 49.42
C ARG A 237 15.46 -13.35 50.63
N ARG A 238 14.63 -12.30 50.70
CA ARG A 238 13.64 -12.14 51.78
C ARG A 238 12.62 -13.28 51.82
N ALA A 239 12.19 -13.77 50.65
CA ALA A 239 11.29 -14.93 50.59
C ALA A 239 11.95 -16.21 51.14
N ALA A 240 13.23 -16.43 50.87
CA ALA A 240 13.99 -17.56 51.41
C ALA A 240 14.19 -17.45 52.94
N GLU A 241 14.46 -16.25 53.45
CA GLU A 241 14.57 -15.98 54.90
C GLU A 241 13.25 -16.26 55.64
N MET A 242 12.12 -15.79 55.12
CA MET A 242 10.80 -16.07 55.71
C MET A 242 10.46 -17.58 55.70
N THR A 243 10.88 -18.31 54.67
CA THR A 243 10.67 -19.76 54.59
C THR A 243 11.50 -20.51 55.64
N ARG A 244 12.76 -20.09 55.85
CA ARG A 244 13.61 -20.62 56.93
C ARG A 244 13.08 -20.27 58.32
N GLY A 245 12.54 -19.06 58.51
CA GLY A 245 11.93 -18.64 59.76
C GLY A 245 10.69 -19.46 60.14
N ARG A 246 9.91 -19.92 59.15
CA ARG A 246 8.75 -20.80 59.40
C ARG A 246 9.13 -22.22 59.79
N MET A 247 10.21 -22.77 59.22
CA MET A 247 10.69 -24.11 59.60
C MET A 247 11.22 -24.19 61.05
N LEU A 248 11.64 -23.06 61.64
CA LEU A 248 12.09 -23.00 63.04
C LEU A 248 10.94 -22.84 64.05
N ILE A 249 9.72 -22.57 63.58
CA ILE A 249 8.52 -22.42 64.42
C ILE A 249 7.66 -23.71 64.38
N ASP A 250 7.83 -24.55 63.36
CA ASP A 250 7.15 -25.85 63.18
C ASP A 250 7.92 -27.05 63.79
N VAL A 251 8.89 -26.79 64.68
CA VAL A 251 9.63 -27.81 65.46
C VAL A 251 9.47 -27.49 66.93
#